data_AF-A0A7U9SEN4-F1
#
_entry.id   AF-A0A7U9SEN4-F1
#
_cell.length_a   1.000
_cell.length_b   1.000
_cell.length_c   1.000
_cell.angle_alpha   90.00
_cell.angle_beta   90.00
_cell.angle_gamma   90.00
#
_symmetry.space_group_name_H-M   'P 1'
#
loop_
_entity.id
_entity.type
_entity.pdbx_description
1 polymer ?
#
loop_
_entity_poly.entity_id
_entity_poly.type
_entity_poly.pdbx_seq_one_letter_code
_entity_poly.pdbx_strand_id
1 'polypeptide(L)'
;MRIRRYLVKASGEIIYCIVAIVYLIRLHLLNQELAQQEFDGAFELLQYKECAPIKFFAVAVILFSFGCFFEYRRIRFIHKHVSAFEDMVISLLIVALIGVLLILLIAFIDNPILRAVFVLVLVILGLSILEG
;
A
#
# COMPACT_ATOMS: atom_id res chain seq x y z
N MET A 1 -26.31 1.56 20.60
CA MET A 1 -25.43 2.73 20.87
C MET A 1 -23.93 2.40 21.10
N ARG A 2 -23.49 1.14 21.18
CA ARG A 2 -22.04 0.80 21.26
C ARG A 2 -21.33 0.83 19.89
N ILE A 3 -21.95 0.23 18.86
CA ILE A 3 -21.38 0.15 17.49
C ILE A 3 -21.07 1.55 16.92
N ARG A 4 -21.98 2.53 17.07
CA ARG A 4 -21.75 3.90 16.59
C ARG A 4 -20.52 4.56 17.25
N ARG A 5 -20.29 4.32 18.55
CA ARG A 5 -19.10 4.83 19.25
C ARG A 5 -17.82 4.15 18.76
N TYR A 6 -17.91 2.87 18.41
CA TYR A 6 -16.81 2.12 17.80
C TYR A 6 -16.48 2.63 16.38
N LEU A 7 -17.49 2.83 15.53
CA LEU A 7 -17.33 3.39 14.20
C LEU A 7 -16.70 4.80 14.23
N VAL A 8 -17.11 5.65 15.16
CA VAL A 8 -16.49 6.99 15.33
C VAL A 8 -15.02 6.86 15.73
N LYS A 9 -14.67 5.94 16.63
CA LYS A 9 -13.28 5.67 17.03
C LYS A 9 -12.43 4.98 15.95
N ALA A 10 -13.06 4.30 15.00
CA ALA A 10 -12.43 3.61 13.88
C ALA A 10 -12.56 4.37 12.56
N SER A 11 -13.02 5.62 12.60
CA SER A 11 -13.35 6.40 11.41
C SER A 11 -12.13 6.64 10.51
N GLY A 12 -10.95 6.87 11.10
CA GLY A 12 -9.69 7.00 10.36
C GLY A 12 -9.31 5.72 9.61
N GLU A 13 -9.45 4.56 10.26
CA GLU A 13 -9.18 3.25 9.64
C GLU A 13 -10.17 2.94 8.52
N ILE A 14 -11.45 3.29 8.69
CA ILE A 14 -12.47 3.10 7.66
C ILE A 14 -12.15 3.96 6.43
N ILE A 15 -11.82 5.24 6.63
CA ILE A 15 -11.41 6.14 5.53
C ILE A 15 -10.18 5.59 4.83
N TYR A 16 -9.17 5.15 5.59
CA TYR A 16 -7.98 4.51 5.05
C TYR A 16 -8.33 3.29 4.19
N CYS A 17 -9.19 2.38 4.67
CA CYS A 17 -9.58 1.19 3.93
C CYS A 17 -10.25 1.56 2.59
N ILE A 18 -11.16 2.54 2.60
CA ILE A 18 -11.84 3.00 1.37
C ILE A 18 -10.81 3.56 0.38
N VAL A 19 -9.91 4.43 0.84
CA VAL A 19 -8.86 5.03 -0.01
C VAL A 19 -7.93 3.94 -0.56
N ALA A 20 -7.51 2.99 0.26
CA ALA A 20 -6.63 1.90 -0.14
C ALA A 20 -7.29 0.98 -1.18
N ILE A 21 -8.58 0.66 -1.03
CA ILE A 21 -9.33 -0.15 -2.01
C ILE A 21 -9.44 0.59 -3.36
N VAL A 22 -9.82 1.86 -3.34
CA VAL A 22 -9.91 2.67 -4.58
C VAL A 22 -8.54 2.76 -5.26
N TYR A 23 -7.48 2.95 -4.48
CA TYR A 23 -6.12 2.96 -4.99
C TYR A 23 -5.72 1.60 -5.60
N LEU A 24 -6.00 0.48 -4.93
CA LEU A 24 -5.69 -0.86 -5.42
C LEU A 24 -6.38 -1.16 -6.76
N ILE A 25 -7.64 -0.74 -6.92
CA ILE A 25 -8.37 -0.90 -8.19
C ILE A 25 -7.66 -0.12 -9.31
N ARG A 26 -7.25 1.13 -9.05
CA ARG A 26 -6.52 1.94 -10.03
C ARG A 26 -5.14 1.37 -10.35
N LEU A 27 -4.44 0.85 -9.35
CA LEU A 27 -3.15 0.21 -9.53
C LEU A 27 -3.29 -1.08 -10.35
N HIS A 28 -4.36 -1.85 -10.14
CA HIS A 28 -4.66 -3.03 -10.96
C HIS A 28 -4.86 -2.68 -12.43
N LEU A 29 -5.64 -1.64 -12.70
CA LEU A 29 -5.88 -1.16 -14.06
C LEU A 29 -4.58 -0.71 -14.71
N LEU A 30 -3.74 0.06 -14.00
CA LEU A 30 -2.43 0.45 -14.51
C LEU A 30 -1.55 -0.77 -14.79
N ASN A 31 -1.53 -1.77 -13.90
CA ASN A 31 -0.76 -3.00 -14.12
C ASN A 31 -1.25 -3.76 -15.35
N GLN A 32 -2.56 -3.80 -15.61
CA GLN A 32 -3.11 -4.39 -16.83
C GLN A 32 -2.70 -3.61 -18.07
N GLU A 33 -2.75 -2.27 -18.02
CA GLU A 33 -2.28 -1.42 -19.14
C GLU A 33 -0.80 -1.66 -19.44
N LEU A 34 0.05 -1.71 -18.40
CA LEU A 34 1.47 -1.97 -18.55
C LEU A 34 1.75 -3.38 -19.08
N ALA A 35 0.98 -4.38 -18.69
CA ALA A 35 1.15 -5.75 -19.16
C ALA A 35 0.75 -5.95 -20.64
N GLN A 36 -0.06 -5.04 -21.20
CA GLN A 36 -0.48 -5.07 -22.61
C GLN A 36 0.51 -4.39 -23.55
N GLN A 37 1.52 -3.69 -23.01
CA GLN A 37 2.51 -2.99 -23.80
C GLN A 37 3.83 -3.76 -23.80
N GLU A 38 4.48 -3.76 -24.97
CA GLU A 38 5.86 -4.21 -25.09
C GLU A 38 6.76 -3.02 -24.78
N PHE A 39 7.51 -3.11 -23.68
CA PHE A 39 8.52 -2.12 -23.30
C PHE A 39 9.90 -2.70 -23.58
N ASP A 40 10.76 -1.94 -24.25
CA ASP A 40 12.13 -2.37 -24.57
C ASP A 40 13.04 -2.37 -23.33
N GLY A 41 12.63 -1.69 -22.26
CA GLY A 41 13.37 -1.69 -21.00
C GLY A 41 12.64 -1.08 -19.81
N ALA A 42 13.22 -1.26 -18.63
CA ALA A 42 12.68 -0.76 -17.37
C ALA A 42 12.48 0.76 -17.35
N PHE A 43 13.34 1.52 -18.03
CA PHE A 43 13.23 2.99 -18.08
C PHE A 43 11.99 3.45 -18.85
N GLU A 44 11.72 2.85 -20.01
CA GLU A 44 10.55 3.17 -20.83
C GLU A 44 9.26 2.84 -20.09
N LEU A 45 9.22 1.68 -19.42
CA LEU A 45 8.11 1.30 -18.55
C LEU A 45 7.86 2.35 -17.47
N LEU A 46 8.91 2.83 -16.79
CA LEU A 46 8.78 3.83 -15.73
C LEU A 46 8.38 5.21 -16.24
N GLN A 47 8.71 5.55 -17.48
CA GLN A 47 8.30 6.81 -18.13
C GLN A 47 6.88 6.77 -18.69
N TYR A 48 6.24 5.60 -18.70
CA TYR A 48 4.88 5.42 -19.21
C TYR A 48 3.90 6.46 -18.64
N LYS A 49 3.15 7.11 -19.54
CA LYS A 49 2.14 8.16 -19.25
C LYS A 49 2.61 9.15 -18.17
N GLU A 50 3.61 9.96 -18.49
CA GLU A 50 4.15 10.99 -17.58
C GLU A 50 4.61 10.42 -16.23
N CYS A 51 5.36 9.32 -16.27
CA CYS A 51 5.85 8.62 -15.08
C CYS A 51 4.75 8.15 -14.12
N ALA A 52 3.59 7.71 -14.66
CA ALA A 52 2.50 7.18 -13.85
C ALA A 52 2.96 6.04 -12.91
N PRO A 53 3.78 5.05 -13.33
CA PRO A 53 4.23 3.98 -12.44
C PRO A 53 4.98 4.48 -11.21
N ILE A 54 5.85 5.49 -11.36
CA ILE A 54 6.59 6.10 -10.26
C ILE A 54 5.63 6.82 -9.29
N LYS A 55 4.66 7.57 -9.81
CA LYS A 55 3.65 8.26 -9.00
C LYS A 55 2.83 7.25 -8.18
N PHE A 56 2.40 6.16 -8.82
CA PHE A 56 1.67 5.10 -8.13
C PHE A 56 2.53 4.44 -7.05
N PHE A 57 3.79 4.11 -7.34
CA PHE A 57 4.73 3.56 -6.37
C PHE A 57 4.89 4.48 -5.13
N ALA A 58 5.07 5.79 -5.34
CA ALA A 58 5.20 6.75 -4.25
C ALA A 58 3.95 6.79 -3.35
N VAL A 59 2.75 6.82 -3.96
CA VAL A 59 1.47 6.77 -3.22
C VAL A 59 1.33 5.46 -2.44
N ALA A 60 1.79 4.35 -3.02
CA ALA A 60 1.78 3.05 -2.38
C ALA A 60 2.63 3.02 -1.10
N VAL A 61 3.84 3.59 -1.14
CA VAL A 61 4.72 3.71 0.04
C VAL A 61 4.07 4.55 1.13
N ILE A 62 3.40 5.64 0.76
CA ILE A 62 2.66 6.49 1.70
C ILE A 62 1.51 5.71 2.35
N LEU A 63 0.68 5.02 1.55
CA LEU A 63 -0.44 4.22 2.05
C LEU A 63 0.06 3.09 2.96
N PHE A 64 1.11 2.39 2.56
CA PHE A 64 1.73 1.34 3.37
C PHE A 64 2.16 1.87 4.75
N SER A 65 2.84 3.02 4.77
CA SER A 65 3.27 3.68 6.01
C SER A 65 2.08 4.04 6.93
N PHE A 66 1.00 4.57 6.35
CA PHE A 66 -0.22 4.87 7.11
C PHE A 66 -0.91 3.60 7.62
N GLY A 67 -0.98 2.54 6.83
CA GLY A 67 -1.58 1.27 7.25
C GLY A 67 -0.82 0.66 8.43
N CYS A 68 0.51 0.62 8.37
CA CYS A 68 1.34 0.17 9.50
C CYS A 68 1.12 1.03 10.76
N PHE A 69 1.00 2.35 10.61
CA PHE A 69 0.68 3.25 11.71
C PHE A 69 -0.68 2.94 12.35
N PHE A 70 -1.71 2.69 11.53
CA PHE A 70 -3.04 2.33 12.02
C PHE A 70 -3.05 0.97 12.72
N GLU A 71 -2.37 -0.05 12.17
CA GLU A 71 -2.23 -1.34 12.84
C GLU A 71 -1.55 -1.21 14.20
N TYR A 72 -0.40 -0.53 14.26
CA TYR A 72 0.34 -0.33 15.50
C TYR A 72 -0.53 0.37 16.56
N ARG A 73 -1.20 1.45 16.16
CA ARG A 73 -2.11 2.19 17.04
C ARG A 73 -3.25 1.30 17.54
N ARG A 74 -3.82 0.46 16.68
CA ARG A 74 -4.95 -0.42 17.02
C ARG A 74 -4.52 -1.55 17.95
N ILE A 75 -3.40 -2.22 17.69
CA ILE A 75 -2.83 -3.26 18.56
C ILE A 75 -2.55 -2.69 19.95
N ARG A 76 -1.95 -1.50 20.02
CA ARG A 76 -1.70 -0.81 21.29
C ARG A 76 -2.99 -0.44 22.02
N PHE A 77 -4.04 -0.08 21.30
CA PHE A 77 -5.36 0.20 21.89
C PHE A 77 -6.01 -1.07 22.45
N ILE A 78 -5.98 -2.18 21.72
CA ILE A 78 -6.49 -3.48 22.17
C ILE A 78 -5.82 -3.87 23.48
N HIS A 79 -4.49 -3.82 23.52
CA HIS A 79 -3.71 -4.22 24.68
C HIS A 79 -4.02 -3.40 25.95
N LYS A 80 -4.36 -2.11 25.80
CA LYS A 80 -4.56 -1.20 26.95
C LYS A 80 -6.00 -1.05 27.41
N HIS A 81 -6.98 -1.20 26.52
CA HIS A 81 -8.33 -0.70 26.78
C HIS A 81 -9.46 -1.70 26.49
N VAL A 82 -9.17 -2.86 25.90
CA VAL A 82 -10.20 -3.83 25.54
C VAL A 82 -10.27 -4.92 26.61
N SER A 83 -11.37 -4.93 27.35
CA SER A 83 -11.69 -5.97 28.34
C SER A 83 -12.89 -6.85 27.94
N ALA A 84 -13.72 -6.37 27.01
CA ALA A 84 -14.89 -7.10 26.53
C ALA A 84 -14.55 -7.91 25.27
N PHE A 85 -15.11 -9.13 25.19
CA PHE A 85 -14.88 -10.05 24.07
C PHE A 85 -15.35 -9.48 22.72
N GLU A 86 -16.54 -8.88 22.66
CA GLU A 86 -17.10 -8.27 21.44
C GLU A 86 -16.17 -7.19 20.84
N ASP A 87 -15.67 -6.32 21.72
CA ASP A 87 -14.78 -5.22 21.39
C ASP A 87 -13.41 -5.71 20.88
N MET A 88 -12.97 -6.87 21.38
CA MET A 88 -11.75 -7.55 20.93
C MET A 88 -11.92 -8.12 19.52
N VAL A 89 -13.03 -8.83 19.26
CA VAL A 89 -13.33 -9.41 17.96
C VAL A 89 -13.40 -8.33 16.88
N ILE A 90 -14.13 -7.24 17.13
CA ILE A 90 -14.23 -6.12 16.16
C ILE A 90 -12.86 -5.51 15.87
N SER A 91 -12.05 -5.29 16.91
CA SER A 91 -10.72 -4.70 16.74
C SER A 91 -9.79 -5.63 15.95
N LEU A 92 -9.89 -6.94 16.17
CA LEU A 92 -9.11 -7.94 15.46
C LEU A 92 -9.51 -8.04 13.98
N LEU A 93 -10.81 -7.93 13.67
CA LEU A 93 -11.29 -7.85 12.28
C LEU A 93 -10.74 -6.62 11.55
N ILE A 94 -10.65 -5.47 12.21
CA ILE A 94 -10.06 -4.25 11.62
C ILE A 94 -8.57 -4.44 11.35
N VAL A 95 -7.82 -5.00 12.31
CA VAL A 95 -6.40 -5.31 12.12
C VAL A 95 -6.22 -6.28 10.95
N ALA A 96 -6.98 -7.37 10.91
CA ALA A 96 -6.93 -8.33 9.82
C ALA A 96 -7.25 -7.69 8.45
N LEU A 97 -8.25 -6.82 8.38
CA LEU A 97 -8.61 -6.12 7.16
C LEU A 97 -7.48 -5.20 6.66
N ILE A 98 -6.88 -4.41 7.55
CA ILE A 98 -5.74 -3.54 7.20
C ILE A 98 -4.54 -4.40 6.76
N GLY A 99 -4.25 -5.49 7.47
CA GLY A 99 -3.18 -6.42 7.13
C GLY A 99 -3.34 -7.03 5.73
N VAL A 100 -4.56 -7.45 5.39
CA VAL A 100 -4.88 -7.93 4.03
C VAL A 100 -4.64 -6.83 2.98
N LEU A 101 -5.06 -5.59 3.25
CA LEU A 101 -4.81 -4.47 2.34
C LEU A 101 -3.32 -4.16 2.18
N LEU A 102 -2.51 -4.28 3.23
CA LEU A 102 -1.06 -4.10 3.16
C LEU A 102 -0.39 -5.19 2.31
N ILE A 103 -0.80 -6.45 2.48
CA ILE A 103 -0.33 -7.57 1.66
C ILE A 103 -0.71 -7.34 0.18
N LEU A 104 -1.94 -6.90 -0.09
CA LEU A 104 -2.40 -6.59 -1.44
C LEU A 104 -1.63 -5.42 -2.06
N LEU A 105 -1.32 -4.37 -1.29
CA LEU A 105 -0.48 -3.27 -1.77
C LEU A 105 0.87 -3.80 -2.24
N ILE A 106 1.55 -4.60 -1.43
CA ILE A 106 2.83 -5.19 -1.82
C ILE A 106 2.67 -6.06 -3.07
N ALA A 107 1.72 -7.00 -3.07
CA ALA A 107 1.52 -7.94 -4.18
C ALA A 107 1.21 -7.25 -5.52
N PHE A 108 0.48 -6.12 -5.50
CA PHE A 108 0.16 -5.38 -6.71
C PHE A 108 1.31 -4.48 -7.16
N ILE A 109 2.13 -3.99 -6.23
CA ILE A 109 3.35 -3.24 -6.56
C ILE A 109 4.43 -4.16 -7.13
N ASP A 110 4.58 -5.38 -6.58
CA ASP A 110 5.60 -6.39 -6.93
C ASP A 110 5.47 -6.94 -8.37
N ASN A 111 4.52 -6.39 -9.12
CA ASN A 111 4.38 -6.55 -10.57
C ASN A 111 5.40 -5.63 -11.31
N PRO A 112 5.39 -5.43 -12.64
CA PRO A 112 6.57 -4.92 -13.37
C PRO A 112 7.10 -3.56 -12.89
N ILE A 113 6.29 -2.78 -12.16
CA ILE A 113 6.65 -1.50 -11.55
C ILE A 113 7.77 -1.63 -10.50
N LEU A 114 7.64 -2.49 -9.46
CA LEU A 114 8.69 -2.61 -8.43
C LEU A 114 10.00 -3.08 -9.03
N ARG A 115 9.92 -4.08 -9.92
CA ARG A 115 11.08 -4.62 -10.63
C ARG A 115 11.77 -3.54 -11.46
N ALA A 116 11.01 -2.72 -12.18
CA ALA A 116 11.57 -1.65 -12.98
C ALA A 116 12.24 -0.56 -12.11
N VAL A 117 11.61 -0.16 -11.00
CA VAL A 117 12.21 0.80 -10.05
C VAL A 117 13.53 0.26 -9.48
N PHE A 118 13.55 -1.01 -9.07
CA PHE A 118 14.75 -1.62 -8.50
C PHE A 118 15.91 -1.74 -9.51
N VAL A 119 15.61 -2.15 -10.75
CA VAL A 119 16.59 -2.19 -11.84
C VAL A 119 17.16 -0.79 -12.11
N LEU A 120 16.31 0.24 -12.17
CA LEU A 120 16.76 1.61 -12.40
C LEU A 120 17.71 2.09 -11.27
N VAL A 121 17.34 1.84 -10.02
CA VAL A 121 18.19 2.21 -8.86
C VAL A 121 19.53 1.49 -8.91
N LEU A 122 19.55 0.19 -9.24
CA LEU A 122 20.80 -0.57 -9.37
C LEU A 122 21.69 -0.06 -10.51
N VAL A 123 21.11 0.29 -11.66
CA VAL A 123 21.88 0.85 -12.79
C VAL A 123 22.50 2.19 -12.40
N ILE A 124 21.73 3.08 -11.76
CA ILE A 124 22.24 4.39 -11.29
C ILE A 124 23.36 4.20 -10.27
N LEU A 125 23.19 3.32 -9.29
CA LEU A 125 24.22 3.05 -8.27
C LEU A 125 25.46 2.41 -8.89
N GLY A 126 25.31 1.47 -9.82
CA GLY A 126 26.42 0.81 -10.51
C GLY A 126 27.25 1.78 -11.35
N LEU A 127 26.60 2.69 -12.09
CA LEU A 127 27.29 3.75 -12.83
C LEU A 127 28.04 4.71 -11.89
N SER A 128 27.42 5.06 -10.76
CA SER A 128 28.04 5.96 -9.76
C SER A 128 29.31 5.36 -9.12
N ILE A 129 29.43 4.03 -9.06
CA ILE A 129 30.61 3.32 -8.53
C ILE A 129 31.72 3.22 -9.59
N LEU A 130 31.37 3.22 -10.88
CA LEU A 130 32.32 3.14 -11.99
C LEU A 130 32.98 4.49 -12.33
N GLU A 131 32.32 5.60 -12.01
CA GLU A 131 32.81 6.96 -12.25
C GLU A 131 33.58 7.59 -11.07
N GLY A 132 33.67 6.91 -9.92
CA GLY A 132 34.36 7.38 -8.70
C GLY A 132 35.65 6.62 -8.40
#